data_AF-A0A6F9DHM7-F1
#
_entry.id   AF-A0A6F9DHM7-F1
#
_cell.length_a   1.000
_cell.length_b   1.000
_cell.length_c   1.000
_cell.angle_alpha   90.00
_cell.angle_beta   90.00
_cell.angle_gamma   90.00
#
_symmetry.space_group_name_H-M   'P 1'
#
loop_
_entity.id
_entity.type
_entity.pdbx_description
1 polymer ?
#
loop_
_entity_poly.entity_id
_entity_poly.type
_entity_poly.pdbx_seq_one_letter_code
_entity_poly.pdbx_strand_id
1 'polypeptide(L)'
;MTPYQALKEGLDLDQIIDTATSMRIKNIIKFEDIEDEVRNQIENKSMYAGVPWKRFESLTKKLKGHRRGELTVITGTTGCGKTTLVSEMSLDLAIQGVTTLWGSFEINNTRLMKCMLQQFSKVQL
;
A
#
# COMPACT_ATOMS: atom_id res chain seq x y z
N MET A 1 31.98 23.89 -12.35
CA MET A 1 33.26 24.48 -12.79
C MET A 1 33.34 24.31 -14.30
N THR A 2 33.72 25.35 -15.03
CA THR A 2 33.89 25.25 -16.49
C THR A 2 35.29 24.73 -16.83
N PRO A 3 35.51 24.07 -17.99
CA PRO A 3 36.84 23.57 -18.37
C PRO A 3 37.92 24.67 -18.39
N TYR A 4 37.55 25.89 -18.79
CA TYR A 4 38.45 27.05 -18.79
C TYR A 4 38.93 27.45 -17.39
N GLN A 5 38.04 27.40 -16.40
CA GLN A 5 38.40 27.69 -15.01
C GLN A 5 39.32 26.62 -14.42
N ALA A 6 39.04 25.34 -14.71
CA ALA A 6 39.86 24.23 -14.25
C ALA A 6 41.30 24.31 -14.79
N LEU A 7 41.47 24.66 -16.07
CA LEU A 7 42.78 24.88 -16.68
C LEU A 7 43.53 26.05 -16.04
N LYS A 8 42.83 27.15 -15.76
CA LYS A 8 43.41 28.34 -15.11
C LYS A 8 43.85 28.07 -13.67
N GLU A 9 43.17 27.17 -12.98
CA GLU A 9 43.49 26.73 -11.61
C GLU A 9 44.55 25.62 -11.58
N GLY A 10 45.05 25.16 -12.74
CA GLY A 10 46.09 24.13 -12.83
C GLY A 10 45.62 22.73 -12.44
N LEU A 11 44.31 22.48 -12.51
CA LEU A 11 43.73 21.17 -12.24
C LEU A 11 44.03 20.20 -13.39
N ASP A 12 44.26 18.93 -13.05
CA ASP A 12 44.51 17.86 -14.01
C ASP A 12 43.20 17.46 -14.72
N LEU A 13 43.07 17.90 -15.99
CA LEU A 13 41.88 17.66 -16.79
C LEU A 13 41.70 16.19 -17.16
N ASP A 14 42.79 15.45 -17.36
CA ASP A 14 42.75 14.03 -17.71
C ASP A 14 42.25 13.23 -16.51
N GLN A 15 42.76 13.55 -15.32
CA GLN A 15 42.27 12.96 -14.08
C GLN A 15 40.79 13.27 -13.82
N ILE A 16 40.32 14.48 -14.13
CA ILE A 16 38.90 14.85 -13.99
C ILE A 16 38.01 14.04 -14.93
N ILE A 17 38.46 13.78 -16.16
CA ILE A 17 37.71 12.96 -17.13
C ILE A 17 37.70 11.49 -16.70
N ASP A 18 38.84 10.95 -16.26
CA ASP A 18 38.96 9.56 -15.83
C ASP A 18 38.16 9.25 -14.55
N THR A 19 38.06 10.23 -13.64
CA THR A 19 37.28 10.11 -12.40
C THR A 19 35.83 10.58 -12.53
N ALA A 20 35.43 11.07 -13.69
CA ALA A 20 34.07 11.55 -13.92
C ALA A 20 33.05 10.42 -13.77
N THR A 21 32.17 10.54 -12.81
CA THR A 21 31.02 9.63 -12.68
C THR A 21 29.90 10.05 -13.62
N SER A 22 29.32 9.09 -14.33
CA SER A 22 28.13 9.33 -15.16
C SER A 22 27.00 9.97 -14.34
N MET A 23 26.40 11.03 -14.89
CA MET A 23 25.30 11.74 -14.26
C MET A 23 24.09 10.79 -14.16
N ARG A 24 23.81 10.29 -12.97
CA ARG A 24 22.60 9.50 -12.71
C ARG A 24 21.39 10.43 -12.77
N ILE A 25 20.45 10.15 -13.67
CA ILE A 25 19.14 10.78 -13.64
C ILE A 25 18.45 10.31 -12.36
N LYS A 26 18.02 11.25 -11.50
CA LYS A 26 17.52 10.98 -10.14
C LYS A 26 16.39 9.94 -10.04
N ASN A 27 15.69 9.68 -11.14
CA ASN A 27 14.51 8.80 -11.17
C ASN A 27 14.75 7.47 -11.90
N ILE A 28 16.00 7.17 -12.31
CA ILE A 28 16.35 5.89 -12.93
C ILE A 28 17.18 5.10 -11.91
N ILE A 29 16.54 4.08 -11.36
CA ILE A 29 17.16 3.11 -10.46
C ILE A 29 17.63 1.89 -11.26
N LYS A 30 18.78 1.32 -10.89
CA LYS A 30 19.21 0.01 -11.35
C LYS A 30 18.80 -1.07 -10.34
N PHE A 31 18.84 -2.33 -10.76
CA PHE A 31 18.56 -3.43 -9.85
C PHE A 31 19.53 -3.46 -8.66
N GLU A 32 20.80 -3.13 -8.87
CA GLU A 32 21.80 -3.07 -7.78
C GLU A 32 21.40 -2.06 -6.69
N ASP A 33 20.66 -1.00 -7.04
CA ASP A 33 20.22 0.02 -6.08
C ASP A 33 19.04 -0.47 -5.20
N ILE A 34 18.33 -1.54 -5.59
CA ILE A 34 17.15 -2.09 -4.88
C ILE A 34 17.31 -3.54 -4.42
N GLU A 35 18.44 -4.20 -4.72
CA GLU A 35 18.63 -5.63 -4.45
C GLU A 35 18.40 -5.98 -2.97
N ASP A 36 18.94 -5.17 -2.06
CA ASP A 36 18.79 -5.38 -0.63
C ASP A 36 17.34 -5.21 -0.16
N GLU A 37 16.60 -4.25 -0.74
CA GLU A 37 15.18 -4.06 -0.44
C GLU A 37 14.35 -5.25 -0.95
N VAL A 38 14.64 -5.72 -2.16
CA VAL A 38 14.00 -6.91 -2.74
C VAL A 38 14.29 -8.14 -1.89
N ARG A 39 15.55 -8.35 -1.48
CA ARG A 39 15.94 -9.47 -0.61
C ARG A 39 15.17 -9.41 0.72
N ASN A 40 15.13 -8.23 1.33
CA ASN A 40 14.38 -8.00 2.57
C ASN A 40 12.88 -8.32 2.41
N GLN A 41 12.26 -7.92 1.29
CA GLN A 41 10.87 -8.26 1.00
C GLN A 41 10.62 -9.77 0.87
N ILE A 42 11.58 -10.50 0.30
CA ILE A 42 11.49 -11.96 0.12
C ILE A 42 11.67 -12.69 1.45
N GLU A 43 12.59 -12.23 2.30
CA GLU A 43 12.88 -12.83 3.60
C GLU A 43 11.78 -12.50 4.63
N ASN A 44 11.36 -11.24 4.69
CA ASN A 44 10.39 -10.72 5.67
C ASN A 44 8.96 -10.63 5.10
N LYS A 45 8.50 -11.67 4.41
CA LYS A 45 7.15 -11.72 3.79
C LYS A 45 6.00 -11.36 4.75
N SER A 46 6.15 -11.68 6.03
CA SER A 46 5.15 -11.37 7.06
C SER A 46 5.04 -9.87 7.36
N MET A 47 6.11 -9.08 7.22
CA MET A 47 6.06 -7.63 7.39
C MET A 47 5.30 -6.92 6.27
N TYR A 48 5.29 -7.51 5.06
CA TYR A 48 4.59 -6.99 3.90
C TYR A 48 3.20 -7.63 3.71
N ALA A 49 2.77 -8.49 4.65
CA ALA A 49 1.43 -9.04 4.65
C ALA A 49 0.41 -7.97 5.07
N GLY A 50 -0.79 -8.04 4.49
CA GLY A 50 -1.89 -7.14 4.87
C GLY A 50 -2.47 -7.53 6.21
N VAL A 51 -3.27 -6.63 6.80
CA VAL A 51 -4.02 -6.95 8.03
C VAL A 51 -5.04 -8.04 7.69
N PRO A 52 -4.92 -9.25 8.27
CA PRO A 52 -5.82 -10.36 7.95
C PRO A 52 -7.23 -10.07 8.46
N TRP A 53 -8.24 -10.36 7.65
CA TRP A 53 -9.61 -10.35 8.15
C TRP A 53 -9.84 -11.56 9.06
N LYS A 54 -10.23 -11.33 10.31
CA LYS A 54 -10.46 -12.41 11.30
C LYS A 54 -11.77 -13.14 11.03
N ARG A 55 -12.80 -12.41 10.57
CA ARG A 55 -14.11 -12.97 10.23
C ARG A 55 -14.17 -13.68 8.86
N PHE A 56 -13.13 -13.57 8.03
CA PHE A 56 -13.11 -14.11 6.66
C PHE A 56 -11.86 -14.96 6.37
N GLU A 57 -11.70 -16.08 7.06
CA GLU A 57 -10.50 -16.93 6.94
C GLU A 57 -10.19 -17.36 5.50
N SER A 58 -11.19 -17.84 4.76
CA SER A 58 -11.04 -18.27 3.36
C SER A 58 -10.58 -17.12 2.44
N LEU A 59 -11.07 -15.90 2.69
CA LEU A 59 -10.68 -14.72 1.92
C LEU A 59 -9.25 -14.31 2.28
N THR A 60 -8.94 -14.25 3.57
CA THR A 60 -7.60 -13.97 4.09
C THR A 60 -6.57 -14.96 3.58
N LYS A 61 -6.91 -16.25 3.47
CA LYS A 61 -5.99 -17.27 2.92
C LYS A 61 -5.61 -16.97 1.47
N LYS A 62 -6.56 -16.46 0.68
CA LYS A 62 -6.39 -16.11 -0.74
C LYS A 62 -5.69 -14.75 -0.92
N LEU A 63 -6.15 -13.72 -0.23
CA LEU A 63 -5.69 -12.33 -0.43
C LEU A 63 -4.51 -11.92 0.46
N LYS A 64 -4.30 -12.64 1.58
CA LYS A 64 -3.32 -12.33 2.64
C LYS A 64 -3.59 -11.02 3.39
N GLY A 65 -4.88 -10.66 3.52
CA GLY A 65 -5.32 -9.48 4.26
C GLY A 65 -5.36 -8.20 3.44
N HIS A 66 -5.71 -7.10 4.10
CA HIS A 66 -5.77 -5.76 3.51
C HIS A 66 -4.40 -5.07 3.59
N ARG A 67 -3.76 -4.76 2.45
CA ARG A 67 -2.45 -4.07 2.46
C ARG A 67 -2.60 -2.56 2.31
N ARG A 68 -1.65 -1.83 2.89
CA ARG A 68 -1.57 -0.37 2.75
C ARG A 68 -1.24 -0.01 1.30
N GLY A 69 -2.01 0.92 0.72
CA GLY A 69 -1.82 1.40 -0.64
C GLY A 69 -2.53 0.60 -1.73
N GLU A 70 -3.24 -0.48 -1.38
CA GLU A 70 -4.04 -1.24 -2.34
C GLU A 70 -5.41 -0.62 -2.60
N LEU A 71 -5.90 -0.75 -3.83
CA LEU A 71 -7.27 -0.47 -4.22
C LEU A 71 -8.03 -1.78 -4.41
N THR A 72 -8.99 -2.06 -3.55
CA THR A 72 -9.90 -3.20 -3.70
C THR A 72 -11.23 -2.73 -4.28
N VAL A 73 -11.65 -3.34 -5.39
CA VAL A 73 -12.94 -3.05 -6.03
C VAL A 73 -13.89 -4.23 -5.81
N ILE A 74 -15.04 -3.99 -5.19
CA ILE A 74 -16.09 -4.99 -5.00
C ILE A 74 -17.25 -4.71 -5.95
N THR A 75 -17.53 -5.64 -6.86
CA THR A 75 -18.57 -5.51 -7.89
C THR A 75 -19.59 -6.65 -7.80
N GLY A 76 -20.74 -6.49 -8.44
CA GLY A 76 -21.85 -7.43 -8.41
C GLY A 76 -23.19 -6.74 -8.60
N THR A 77 -24.25 -7.52 -8.85
CA THR A 77 -25.61 -7.01 -9.09
C THR A 77 -26.18 -6.27 -7.88
N THR A 78 -27.19 -5.42 -8.10
CA THR A 78 -27.90 -4.75 -7.00
C THR A 78 -28.55 -5.79 -6.10
N GLY A 79 -28.46 -5.58 -4.78
CA GLY A 79 -29.03 -6.50 -3.80
C GLY A 79 -28.22 -7.76 -3.49
N CYS A 80 -27.08 -8.01 -4.17
CA CYS A 80 -26.26 -9.20 -3.88
C CYS A 80 -25.45 -9.12 -2.56
N GLY A 81 -25.59 -8.04 -1.79
CA GLY A 81 -24.95 -7.89 -0.48
C GLY A 81 -23.57 -7.22 -0.49
N LYS A 82 -23.17 -6.52 -1.56
CA LYS A 82 -21.88 -5.80 -1.64
C LYS A 82 -21.63 -4.89 -0.44
N THR A 83 -22.55 -3.99 -0.14
CA THR A 83 -22.41 -3.05 0.97
C THR A 83 -22.36 -3.80 2.30
N THR A 84 -23.16 -4.85 2.46
CA THR A 84 -23.14 -5.70 3.67
C THR A 84 -21.78 -6.36 3.87
N LEU A 85 -21.17 -6.87 2.79
CA LEU A 85 -19.83 -7.45 2.81
C LEU A 85 -18.77 -6.39 3.16
N VAL A 86 -18.77 -5.22 2.50
CA VAL A 86 -17.82 -4.13 2.78
C VAL A 86 -17.99 -3.65 4.23
N SER A 87 -19.23 -3.57 4.72
CA SER A 87 -19.56 -3.22 6.10
C SER A 87 -18.90 -4.19 7.08
N GLU A 88 -19.07 -5.50 6.87
CA GLU A 88 -18.48 -6.52 7.73
C GLU A 88 -16.94 -6.53 7.67
N MET A 89 -16.36 -6.42 6.46
CA MET A 89 -14.91 -6.39 6.25
C MET A 89 -14.25 -5.18 6.90
N SER A 90 -14.87 -4.00 6.75
CA SER A 90 -14.37 -2.75 7.34
C SER A 90 -14.56 -2.72 8.86
N LEU A 91 -15.66 -3.26 9.37
CA LEU A 91 -15.88 -3.42 10.81
C LEU A 91 -14.83 -4.35 11.44
N ASP A 92 -14.51 -5.46 10.80
CA ASP A 92 -13.45 -6.37 11.27
C ASP A 92 -12.09 -5.67 11.37
N LEU A 93 -11.73 -4.85 10.38
CA LEU A 93 -10.51 -4.04 10.40
C LEU A 93 -10.55 -2.97 11.51
N ALA A 94 -11.68 -2.29 11.68
CA ALA A 94 -11.86 -1.29 12.74
C ALA A 94 -11.71 -1.89 14.14
N ILE A 95 -12.28 -3.07 14.39
CA ILE A 95 -12.12 -3.81 15.66
C ILE A 95 -10.65 -4.17 15.91
N GLN A 96 -9.88 -4.45 14.86
CA GLN A 96 -8.45 -4.72 14.95
C GLN A 96 -7.59 -3.46 15.14
N GLY A 97 -8.20 -2.27 15.21
CA GLY A 97 -7.50 -1.00 15.40
C GLY A 97 -7.05 -0.32 14.10
N VAL A 98 -7.46 -0.82 12.94
CA VAL A 98 -7.19 -0.15 11.66
C VAL A 98 -8.12 1.04 11.51
N THR A 99 -7.54 2.22 11.30
CA THR A 99 -8.32 3.44 11.05
C THR A 99 -9.16 3.26 9.78
N THR A 100 -10.47 3.35 9.94
CA THR A 100 -11.44 3.03 8.88
C THR A 100 -12.35 4.23 8.65
N LEU A 101 -12.44 4.69 7.40
CA LEU A 101 -13.30 5.79 6.99
C LEU A 101 -14.34 5.28 5.98
N TRP A 102 -15.59 5.71 6.13
CA TRP A 102 -16.67 5.42 5.18
C TRP A 102 -17.11 6.68 4.44
N GLY A 103 -17.03 6.64 3.11
CA GLY A 103 -17.69 7.59 2.22
C GLY A 103 -18.90 6.90 1.56
N SER A 104 -20.08 7.00 2.18
CA SER A 104 -21.31 6.39 1.67
C SER A 104 -22.09 7.39 0.81
N PHE A 105 -22.26 7.08 -0.47
CA PHE A 105 -22.99 7.94 -1.42
C PHE A 105 -24.36 7.38 -1.85
N GLU A 106 -24.57 6.07 -1.70
CA GLU A 106 -25.82 5.41 -2.07
C GLU A 106 -26.72 5.15 -0.84
N ILE A 107 -26.12 4.85 0.32
CA ILE A 107 -26.85 4.41 1.53
C ILE A 107 -26.72 5.46 2.63
N ASN A 108 -27.86 5.78 3.26
CA ASN A 108 -27.91 6.67 4.42
C ASN A 108 -27.04 6.14 5.58
N ASN A 109 -26.25 7.03 6.19
CA ASN A 109 -25.34 6.71 7.29
C ASN A 109 -26.02 6.01 8.48
N THR A 110 -27.24 6.39 8.84
CA THR A 110 -27.99 5.75 9.93
C THR A 110 -28.27 4.28 9.62
N ARG A 111 -28.58 3.96 8.36
CA ARG A 111 -28.85 2.59 7.92
C ARG A 111 -27.58 1.75 7.89
N LEU A 112 -26.46 2.33 7.43
CA LEU A 112 -25.16 1.70 7.48
C LEU A 112 -24.75 1.41 8.94
N MET A 113 -24.89 2.38 9.84
CA MET A 113 -24.54 2.22 11.24
C MET A 113 -25.41 1.19 11.95
N LYS A 114 -26.72 1.16 11.66
CA LYS A 114 -27.58 0.07 12.15
C LYS A 114 -27.06 -1.30 11.70
N CYS A 115 -26.70 -1.44 10.42
CA CYS A 115 -26.15 -2.69 9.88
C CYS A 115 -24.84 -3.09 10.58
N MET A 116 -23.89 -2.16 10.75
CA MET A 116 -22.64 -2.40 11.45
C MET A 116 -22.84 -2.79 12.91
N LEU A 117 -23.79 -2.17 13.63
CA LEU A 117 -24.08 -2.52 15.02
C LEU A 117 -24.70 -3.92 15.16
N GLN A 118 -25.59 -4.30 14.24
CA GLN A 118 -26.11 -5.67 14.17
C GLN A 118 -25.00 -6.68 13.85
N GLN A 119 -24.14 -6.37 12.89
CA GLN A 119 -22.95 -7.15 12.53
C GLN A 119 -21.95 -7.28 13.70
N PHE A 120 -21.80 -6.22 14.49
CA PHE A 120 -20.93 -6.21 15.65
C PHE A 120 -21.48 -7.10 16.77
N SER A 121 -22.76 -6.89 17.12
CA SER A 121 -23.45 -7.63 18.19
C SER A 121 -23.77 -9.08 17.83
N LYS A 122 -23.79 -9.42 16.53
CA LYS A 122 -24.28 -10.70 16.00
C LYS A 122 -25.75 -10.98 16.37
N VAL A 123 -26.52 -9.92 16.61
CA VAL A 123 -27.95 -9.98 16.94
C VAL A 123 -28.74 -9.26 15.86
N GLN A 124 -29.92 -9.80 15.53
CA GLN A 124 -30.86 -9.15 14.64
C GLN A 124 -31.71 -8.15 15.45
N LEU A 125 -31.40 -6.86 15.30
CA LEU A 125 -32.06 -5.72 16.00
C LEU A 125 -33.21 -5.08 15.21
#